data_AF-A0A0R3QB14-F1
#
_entry.id   AF-A0A0R3QB14-F1
#
_cell.length_a   1.000
_cell.length_b   1.000
_cell.length_c   1.000
_cell.angle_alpha   90.00
_cell.angle_beta   90.00
_cell.angle_gamma   90.00
#
_symmetry.space_group_name_H-M   'P 1'
#
loop_
_entity.id
_entity.type
_entity.pdbx_description
1 polymer ?
#
loop_
_entity_poly.entity_id
_entity_poly.type
_entity_poly.pdbx_seq_one_letter_code
_entity_poly.pdbx_strand_id
1 'polypeptide(L)'
;MAGSNMCQRPKQCCFNPTAGIFGCDCPLGYSRTSFGLCIPFLAPVFSSDCADLQRRYHFLGSGLFKLNDWSCSKPEMCPFIAHCEMDLFGGGWTIIMQRFNTSLSFDKDILEYENGFELDNSNFWIGLERMHHLTSRPQCPNELLLRLRTAINGQIILVRYSHFIVYERLLNYRLNIGSIIYGNGTNTVNELAQSQLCPFVTSAEKGCIDGGGWWRKGCQHKGVLTAINRAQ
;
A
#
# COMPACT_ATOMS: atom_id res chain seq x y z
N MET A 1 36.41 -33.63 -8.21
CA MET A 1 35.31 -34.58 -7.95
C MET A 1 34.00 -33.79 -7.99
N ALA A 2 33.17 -34.06 -9.00
CA ALA A 2 31.92 -33.36 -9.24
C ALA A 2 30.89 -33.73 -8.16
N GLY A 3 30.48 -32.76 -7.34
CA GLY A 3 29.40 -32.92 -6.36
C GLY A 3 28.05 -32.77 -7.04
N SER A 4 27.58 -33.82 -7.69
CA SER A 4 26.26 -33.91 -8.30
C SER A 4 25.16 -34.05 -7.22
N ASN A 5 24.71 -32.93 -6.64
CA ASN A 5 23.41 -32.85 -5.97
C ASN A 5 22.38 -32.22 -6.93
N MET A 6 22.23 -32.83 -8.11
CA MET A 6 21.10 -32.51 -8.98
C MET A 6 19.85 -33.11 -8.35
N CYS A 7 18.88 -32.25 -8.06
CA CYS A 7 17.65 -32.58 -7.36
C CYS A 7 16.97 -33.80 -8.03
N GLN A 8 17.06 -34.95 -7.37
CA GLN A 8 16.45 -36.18 -7.88
C GLN A 8 14.94 -36.02 -7.86
N ARG A 9 14.30 -36.24 -9.01
CA ARG A 9 12.84 -36.18 -9.12
C ARG A 9 12.19 -37.06 -8.05
N PRO A 10 11.13 -36.55 -7.38
CA PRO A 10 10.29 -35.44 -7.83
C PRO A 10 10.66 -34.07 -7.23
N LYS A 11 11.71 -33.94 -6.40
CA LYS A 11 12.03 -32.64 -5.78
C LYS A 11 12.69 -31.73 -6.82
N GLN A 12 11.99 -30.67 -7.25
CA GLN A 12 12.61 -29.58 -8.02
C GLN A 12 13.68 -28.88 -7.17
N CYS A 13 14.64 -28.17 -7.75
CA CYS A 13 15.58 -27.38 -6.95
C CYS A 13 14.90 -26.16 -6.33
N CYS A 14 15.33 -25.76 -5.13
CA CYS A 14 14.80 -24.63 -4.37
C CYS A 14 15.88 -23.59 -4.13
N PHE A 15 15.55 -22.30 -4.24
CA PHE A 15 16.46 -21.24 -3.80
C PHE A 15 16.40 -21.07 -2.28
N ASN A 16 17.55 -21.17 -1.61
CA ASN A 16 17.72 -20.87 -0.20
C ASN A 16 18.13 -19.40 -0.03
N PRO A 17 17.23 -18.51 0.45
CA PRO A 17 17.52 -17.08 0.53
C PRO A 17 18.54 -16.73 1.63
N THR A 18 18.72 -17.59 2.63
CA THR A 18 19.69 -17.37 3.71
C THR A 18 21.12 -17.69 3.26
N ALA A 19 21.28 -18.72 2.43
CA ALA A 19 22.59 -19.19 1.98
C ALA A 19 22.95 -18.75 0.55
N GLY A 20 22.01 -18.16 -0.20
CA GLY A 20 22.23 -17.73 -1.58
C GLY A 20 22.50 -18.87 -2.57
N ILE A 21 22.10 -20.11 -2.25
CA ILE A 21 22.37 -21.31 -3.05
C ILE A 21 21.09 -22.04 -3.41
N PHE A 22 21.13 -22.80 -4.51
CA PHE A 22 20.07 -23.75 -4.87
C PHE A 22 20.31 -25.09 -4.17
N GLY A 23 19.27 -25.62 -3.52
CA GLY A 23 19.31 -26.89 -2.80
C GLY A 23 18.05 -27.74 -3.01
N CYS A 24 18.08 -28.98 -2.53
CA CYS A 24 16.94 -29.90 -2.61
C CYS A 24 15.90 -29.68 -1.51
N ASP A 25 16.29 -29.05 -0.40
CA ASP A 25 15.45 -28.84 0.77
C ASP A 25 15.54 -27.37 1.21
N CYS A 26 14.47 -26.90 1.84
CA CYS A 26 14.44 -25.56 2.42
C CYS A 26 15.15 -25.54 3.78
N PRO A 27 15.69 -24.38 4.21
CA PRO A 27 16.19 -24.22 5.57
C PRO A 27 15.15 -24.61 6.62
N LEU A 28 15.62 -24.97 7.82
CA LEU A 28 14.73 -25.11 8.97
C LEU A 28 13.92 -23.82 9.16
N GLY A 29 12.61 -23.95 9.38
CA GLY A 29 11.70 -22.80 9.47
C GLY A 29 11.09 -22.36 8.13
N TYR A 30 11.43 -22.99 7.00
CA TYR A 30 10.93 -22.65 5.67
C TYR A 30 10.20 -23.82 4.99
N SER A 31 9.18 -23.51 4.20
CA SER A 31 8.45 -24.44 3.33
C SER A 31 8.65 -24.10 1.86
N ARG A 32 8.56 -25.12 1.00
CA ARG A 32 8.69 -25.00 -0.46
C ARG A 32 7.32 -24.67 -1.06
N THR A 33 7.25 -23.60 -1.87
CA THR A 33 6.09 -23.30 -2.70
C THR A 33 6.01 -24.20 -3.93
N SER A 34 4.85 -24.23 -4.61
CA SER A 34 4.68 -24.93 -5.89
C SER A 34 5.62 -24.44 -7.00
N PHE A 35 6.17 -23.24 -6.87
CA PHE A 35 7.16 -22.65 -7.79
C PHE A 35 8.61 -22.93 -7.40
N GLY A 36 8.86 -23.73 -6.35
CA GLY A 36 10.21 -24.07 -5.91
C GLY A 36 10.92 -22.94 -5.15
N LEU A 37 10.19 -22.05 -4.48
CA LEU A 37 10.79 -21.03 -3.60
C LEU A 37 10.65 -21.44 -2.14
N CYS A 38 11.70 -21.23 -1.33
CA CYS A 38 11.62 -21.41 0.11
C CYS A 38 11.10 -20.15 0.79
N ILE A 39 9.96 -20.26 1.48
CA ILE A 39 9.32 -19.16 2.22
C ILE A 39 9.19 -19.55 3.70
N PRO A 40 9.20 -18.61 4.67
CA PRO A 40 9.02 -18.96 6.07
C PRO A 40 7.69 -19.69 6.32
N PHE A 41 7.65 -20.68 7.22
CA PHE A 41 6.42 -21.44 7.53
C PHE A 41 5.26 -20.56 8.01
N LEU A 42 5.59 -19.48 8.71
CA LEU A 42 4.62 -18.52 9.25
C LEU A 42 4.25 -17.44 8.22
N ALA A 43 4.87 -17.45 7.03
CA ALA A 43 4.51 -16.50 5.99
C ALA A 43 3.12 -16.85 5.41
N PRO A 44 2.31 -15.83 5.08
CA PRO A 44 1.01 -16.04 4.45
C PRO A 44 1.10 -16.82 3.13
N VAL A 45 0.08 -17.65 2.87
CA VAL A 45 -0.02 -18.48 1.66
C VAL A 45 -0.16 -17.63 0.39
N PHE A 46 -0.70 -16.43 0.51
CA PHE A 46 -0.74 -15.40 -0.53
C PHE A 46 -0.38 -14.06 0.10
N SER A 47 0.23 -13.18 -0.69
CA SER A 47 0.58 -11.84 -0.23
C SER A 47 -0.60 -10.92 -0.53
N SER A 48 -1.27 -10.43 0.51
CA SER A 48 -2.40 -9.51 0.37
C SER A 48 -2.01 -8.03 0.43
N ASP A 49 -0.84 -7.77 1.00
CA ASP A 49 -0.21 -6.46 1.11
C ASP A 49 1.32 -6.62 0.92
N CYS A 50 2.02 -5.49 0.91
CA CYS A 50 3.47 -5.47 0.74
C CYS A 50 4.22 -6.01 1.97
N ALA A 51 3.61 -5.95 3.17
CA ALA A 51 4.19 -6.50 4.39
C ALA A 51 4.21 -8.04 4.37
N ASP A 52 3.13 -8.66 3.89
CA ASP A 52 3.09 -10.10 3.63
C ASP A 52 4.14 -10.52 2.61
N LEU A 53 4.29 -9.73 1.54
CA LEU A 53 5.28 -9.97 0.51
C LEU A 53 6.71 -9.93 1.08
N GLN A 54 7.00 -8.94 1.92
CA GLN A 54 8.29 -8.80 2.59
C GLN A 54 8.57 -9.93 3.58
N ARG A 55 7.58 -10.38 4.36
CA ARG A 55 7.73 -11.55 5.23
C ARG A 55 8.05 -12.81 4.42
N ARG A 56 7.53 -12.90 3.20
CA ARG A 56 7.73 -14.01 2.29
C ARG A 56 9.13 -14.01 1.66
N TYR A 57 9.62 -12.81 1.31
CA TYR A 57 10.87 -12.61 0.59
C TYR A 57 11.77 -11.63 1.34
N HIS A 58 12.78 -12.15 2.04
CA HIS A 58 13.69 -11.36 2.90
C HIS A 58 14.49 -10.27 2.18
N PHE A 59 14.75 -10.44 0.87
CA PHE A 59 15.53 -9.50 0.06
C PHE A 59 14.72 -9.06 -1.15
N LEU A 60 13.73 -8.21 -0.91
CA LEU A 60 12.89 -7.66 -1.96
C LEU A 60 13.07 -6.15 -2.04
N GLY A 61 13.45 -5.64 -3.21
CA GLY A 61 13.52 -4.21 -3.45
C GLY A 61 12.15 -3.60 -3.73
N SER A 62 12.05 -2.27 -3.62
CA SER A 62 10.85 -1.51 -3.96
C SER A 62 10.46 -1.66 -5.42
N GLY A 63 9.16 -1.71 -5.71
CA GLY A 63 8.68 -1.97 -7.07
C GLY A 63 7.21 -2.33 -7.17
N LEU A 64 6.80 -2.74 -8.38
CA LEU A 64 5.45 -3.20 -8.68
C LEU A 64 5.33 -4.71 -8.45
N PHE A 65 4.33 -5.12 -7.67
CA PHE A 65 4.09 -6.52 -7.36
C PHE A 65 2.63 -6.91 -7.52
N LYS A 66 2.42 -8.18 -7.86
CA LYS A 66 1.10 -8.81 -7.90
C LYS A 66 0.73 -9.27 -6.50
N LEU A 67 -0.32 -8.68 -5.94
CA LEU A 67 -0.92 -9.02 -4.65
C LEU A 67 -2.31 -9.64 -4.87
N ASN A 68 -2.92 -10.16 -3.81
CA ASN A 68 -4.20 -10.86 -3.87
C ASN A 68 -5.16 -10.30 -2.82
N ASP A 69 -6.36 -9.91 -3.25
CA ASP A 69 -7.36 -9.38 -2.34
C ASP A 69 -7.84 -10.47 -1.36
N TRP A 70 -7.64 -10.25 -0.06
CA TRP A 70 -8.00 -11.21 0.98
C TRP A 70 -9.50 -11.31 1.20
N SER A 71 -10.28 -10.29 0.80
CA SER A 71 -11.74 -10.27 0.94
C SER A 71 -12.43 -11.23 -0.03
N CYS A 72 -11.74 -11.66 -1.08
CA CYS A 72 -12.27 -12.61 -2.05
C CYS A 72 -12.36 -14.02 -1.48
N SER A 73 -13.43 -14.74 -1.84
CA SER A 73 -13.61 -16.16 -1.50
C SER A 73 -12.45 -17.05 -1.98
N LYS A 74 -11.77 -16.62 -3.04
CA LYS A 74 -10.56 -17.25 -3.62
C LYS A 74 -9.54 -16.16 -3.96
N PRO A 75 -8.66 -15.76 -3.01
CA PRO A 75 -7.73 -14.65 -3.19
C PRO A 75 -6.86 -14.77 -4.46
N GLU A 76 -6.43 -15.98 -4.81
CA GLU A 76 -5.64 -16.27 -6.02
C GLU A 76 -6.35 -15.92 -7.34
N MET A 77 -7.68 -15.77 -7.31
CA MET A 77 -8.51 -15.37 -8.45
C MET A 77 -8.82 -13.87 -8.45
N CYS A 78 -8.40 -13.12 -7.43
CA CYS A 78 -8.58 -11.67 -7.32
C CYS A 78 -7.23 -10.93 -7.21
N PRO A 79 -6.36 -11.05 -8.22
CA PRO A 79 -5.09 -10.36 -8.17
C PRO A 79 -5.24 -8.86 -8.48
N PHE A 80 -4.37 -8.05 -7.89
CA PHE A 80 -4.17 -6.66 -8.27
C PHE A 80 -2.69 -6.31 -8.24
N ILE A 81 -2.33 -5.23 -8.92
CA ILE A 81 -0.96 -4.71 -8.92
C ILE A 81 -0.87 -3.58 -7.90
N ALA A 82 0.21 -3.57 -7.11
CA ALA A 82 0.49 -2.52 -6.15
C ALA A 82 1.96 -2.13 -6.18
N HIS A 83 2.21 -0.85 -5.87
CA HIS A 83 3.56 -0.38 -5.57
C HIS A 83 3.91 -0.72 -4.12
N CYS A 84 5.07 -1.34 -3.93
CA CYS A 84 5.65 -1.62 -2.63
C CYS A 84 6.91 -0.79 -2.40
N GLU A 85 6.99 -0.13 -1.25
CA GLU A 85 8.21 0.49 -0.73
C GLU A 85 8.78 -0.42 0.37
N MET A 86 9.93 -1.02 0.08
CA MET A 86 10.55 -2.09 0.88
C MET A 86 11.74 -1.64 1.72
N ASP A 87 12.18 -0.39 1.59
CA ASP A 87 13.37 0.11 2.29
C ASP A 87 13.01 1.04 3.47
N LEU A 88 12.02 1.91 3.27
CA LEU A 88 11.69 2.97 4.22
C LEU A 88 11.06 2.41 5.50
N PHE A 89 11.54 2.81 6.68
CA PHE A 89 11.06 2.33 8.00
C PHE A 89 10.99 0.80 8.14
N GLY A 90 11.91 0.08 7.50
CA GLY A 90 11.94 -1.38 7.54
C GLY A 90 11.05 -2.05 6.50
N GLY A 91 10.41 -1.28 5.60
CA GLY A 91 9.73 -1.79 4.41
C GLY A 91 8.31 -2.31 4.61
N GLY A 92 7.78 -2.95 3.56
CA GLY A 92 6.45 -3.56 3.58
C GLY A 92 5.31 -2.57 3.33
N TRP A 93 5.60 -1.36 2.87
CA TRP A 93 4.60 -0.33 2.64
C TRP A 93 3.89 -0.54 1.32
N THR A 94 2.57 -0.71 1.36
CA THR A 94 1.72 -0.62 0.17
C THR A 94 1.41 0.85 -0.09
N ILE A 95 1.83 1.38 -1.25
CA ILE A 95 1.54 2.75 -1.63
C ILE A 95 0.10 2.81 -2.14
N ILE A 96 -0.74 3.57 -1.45
CA ILE A 96 -2.19 3.69 -1.74
C ILE A 96 -2.52 4.89 -2.64
N MET A 97 -1.63 5.88 -2.70
CA MET A 97 -1.74 7.03 -3.57
C MET A 97 -0.34 7.60 -3.82
N GLN A 98 -0.08 8.03 -5.05
CA GLN A 98 1.13 8.77 -5.39
C GLN A 98 0.81 9.95 -6.31
N ARG A 99 1.44 11.09 -6.03
CA ARG A 99 1.45 12.29 -6.88
C ARG A 99 2.91 12.64 -7.17
N PHE A 100 3.40 12.27 -8.34
CA PHE A 100 4.74 12.62 -8.79
C PHE A 100 4.75 13.95 -9.55
N ASN A 101 3.69 14.23 -10.30
CA ASN A 101 3.52 15.46 -11.07
C ASN A 101 2.01 15.79 -11.22
N THR A 102 1.69 16.72 -12.12
CA THR A 102 0.32 17.19 -12.37
C THR A 102 -0.32 16.53 -13.61
N SER A 103 0.26 15.48 -14.19
CA SER A 103 -0.25 14.89 -15.44
C SER A 103 -1.57 14.14 -15.27
N LEU A 104 -1.88 13.67 -14.07
CA LEU A 104 -3.13 12.99 -13.74
C LEU A 104 -4.06 13.91 -12.95
N SER A 105 -5.27 14.15 -13.48
CA SER A 105 -6.32 14.84 -12.74
C SER A 105 -6.87 13.95 -11.62
N PHE A 106 -6.99 14.53 -10.43
CA PHE A 106 -7.68 13.94 -9.27
C PHE A 106 -9.07 14.55 -9.08
N ASP A 107 -9.55 15.36 -10.03
CA ASP A 107 -10.96 15.76 -10.04
C ASP A 107 -11.78 14.67 -10.73
N LYS A 108 -12.04 13.61 -9.97
CA LYS A 108 -12.70 12.38 -10.42
C LYS A 108 -14.05 12.21 -9.75
N ASP A 109 -14.93 11.44 -10.39
CA ASP A 109 -16.21 11.07 -9.78
C ASP A 109 -16.05 9.96 -8.72
N ILE A 110 -17.13 9.66 -8.01
CA ILE A 110 -17.09 8.69 -6.91
C ILE A 110 -16.77 7.28 -7.42
N LEU A 111 -17.26 6.87 -8.60
CA LEU A 111 -17.02 5.54 -9.15
C LEU A 111 -15.55 5.35 -9.54
N GLU A 112 -14.93 6.38 -10.11
CA GLU A 112 -13.49 6.41 -10.38
C GLU A 112 -12.68 6.30 -9.08
N TYR A 113 -13.08 7.02 -8.03
CA TYR A 113 -12.43 6.93 -6.72
C TYR A 113 -12.61 5.58 -6.04
N GLU A 114 -13.76 4.92 -6.22
CA GLU A 114 -14.03 3.56 -5.73
C GLU A 114 -13.11 2.53 -6.39
N ASN A 115 -13.06 2.57 -7.73
CA ASN A 115 -12.31 1.59 -8.53
C ASN A 115 -10.80 1.83 -8.52
N GLY A 116 -10.38 3.09 -8.43
CA GLY A 116 -8.99 3.51 -8.64
C GLY A 116 -8.74 4.04 -10.04
N PHE A 117 -7.67 4.82 -10.17
CA PHE A 117 -7.23 5.42 -11.43
C PHE A 117 -5.72 5.66 -11.40
N GLU A 118 -5.07 5.57 -12.55
CA GLU A 118 -3.62 5.70 -12.68
C GLU A 118 -3.20 6.32 -14.01
N LEU A 119 -1.97 6.85 -14.03
CA LEU A 119 -1.28 7.30 -15.22
C LEU A 119 0.23 7.01 -15.08
N ASP A 120 0.77 6.28 -16.04
CA ASP A 120 2.19 5.94 -16.18
C ASP A 120 2.84 5.31 -14.93
N ASN A 121 2.08 4.56 -14.13
CA ASN A 121 2.54 3.94 -12.86
C ASN A 121 3.23 4.94 -11.89
N SER A 122 2.98 6.23 -12.03
CA SER A 122 3.72 7.28 -11.30
C SER A 122 2.78 8.21 -10.54
N ASN A 123 1.59 8.44 -11.09
CA ASN A 123 0.49 9.08 -10.43
C ASN A 123 -0.68 8.11 -10.38
N PHE A 124 -1.20 7.83 -9.19
CA PHE A 124 -2.31 6.91 -9.07
C PHE A 124 -3.06 7.06 -7.74
N TRP A 125 -4.26 6.52 -7.74
CA TRP A 125 -5.12 6.28 -6.59
C TRP A 125 -5.53 4.82 -6.61
N ILE A 126 -5.23 4.08 -5.53
CA ILE A 126 -5.43 2.63 -5.49
C ILE A 126 -6.91 2.19 -5.50
N GLY A 127 -7.84 3.10 -5.23
CA GLY A 127 -9.28 2.82 -5.13
C GLY A 127 -9.76 2.70 -3.68
N LEU A 128 -10.91 3.29 -3.35
CA LEU A 128 -11.48 3.29 -2.00
C LEU A 128 -11.88 1.88 -1.54
N GLU A 129 -12.42 1.06 -2.44
CA GLU A 129 -12.80 -0.32 -2.09
C GLU A 129 -11.56 -1.13 -1.72
N ARG A 130 -10.47 -0.94 -2.48
CA ARG A 130 -9.20 -1.59 -2.18
C ARG A 130 -8.55 -1.07 -0.90
N MET A 131 -8.61 0.24 -0.64
CA MET A 131 -8.16 0.80 0.64
C MET A 131 -8.98 0.24 1.81
N HIS A 132 -10.29 0.09 1.65
CA HIS A 132 -11.14 -0.52 2.66
C HIS A 132 -10.66 -1.94 2.97
N HIS A 133 -10.52 -2.80 1.95
CA HIS A 133 -10.03 -4.17 2.17
C HIS A 133 -8.65 -4.19 2.82
N LEU A 134 -7.67 -3.45 2.30
CA LEU A 134 -6.32 -3.39 2.88
C LEU A 134 -6.34 -2.99 4.37
N THR A 135 -7.22 -2.06 4.75
CA THR A 135 -7.25 -1.49 6.09
C THR A 135 -8.19 -2.18 7.08
N SER A 136 -9.09 -3.05 6.60
CA SER A 136 -10.07 -3.76 7.42
C SER A 136 -9.73 -5.23 7.68
N ARG A 137 -8.56 -5.69 7.21
CA ARG A 137 -8.10 -7.07 7.39
C ARG A 137 -8.02 -7.44 8.89
N PRO A 138 -8.73 -8.49 9.34
CA PRO A 138 -8.73 -8.89 10.75
C PRO A 138 -7.33 -9.17 11.28
N GLN A 139 -7.03 -8.67 12.49
CA GLN A 139 -5.75 -8.89 13.19
C GLN A 139 -4.52 -8.32 12.46
N CYS A 140 -4.72 -7.46 11.46
CA CYS A 140 -3.65 -6.75 10.75
C CYS A 140 -3.86 -5.24 10.91
N PRO A 141 -3.47 -4.63 12.04
CA PRO A 141 -3.54 -3.19 12.19
C PRO A 141 -2.60 -2.51 11.20
N ASN A 142 -3.09 -1.47 10.53
CA ASN A 142 -2.33 -0.72 9.52
C ASN A 142 -2.02 0.67 10.03
N GLU A 143 -0.77 1.10 9.88
CA GLU A 143 -0.34 2.49 10.05
C GLU A 143 -0.34 3.23 8.70
N LEU A 144 -0.33 4.57 8.75
CA LEU A 144 -0.18 5.41 7.56
C LEU A 144 1.10 6.21 7.63
N LEU A 145 1.85 6.20 6.53
CA LEU A 145 2.99 7.07 6.29
C LEU A 145 2.65 8.08 5.20
N LEU A 146 2.74 9.37 5.53
CA LEU A 146 2.76 10.45 4.56
C LEU A 146 4.21 10.81 4.24
N ARG A 147 4.53 10.85 2.94
CA ARG A 147 5.80 11.34 2.42
C ARG A 147 5.52 12.48 1.44
N LEU A 148 5.88 13.69 1.85
CA LEU A 148 5.67 14.91 1.08
C LEU A 148 7.02 15.51 0.71
N ARG A 149 7.08 16.17 -0.44
CA ARG A 149 8.21 17.00 -0.85
C ARG A 149 7.72 18.44 -0.91
N THR A 150 8.44 19.36 -0.30
CA THR A 150 8.06 20.77 -0.31
C THR A 150 8.48 21.45 -1.62
N ALA A 151 7.60 22.25 -2.22
CA ALA A 151 7.94 23.09 -3.37
C ALA A 151 9.09 24.09 -3.13
N ILE A 152 9.25 24.59 -1.89
CA ILE A 152 10.15 25.73 -1.60
C ILE A 152 11.63 25.32 -1.66
N ASN A 153 12.01 24.24 -0.98
CA ASN A 153 13.41 23.82 -0.86
C ASN A 153 13.62 22.33 -1.17
N GLY A 154 12.57 21.63 -1.63
CA GLY A 154 12.63 20.20 -1.93
C GLY A 154 12.79 19.29 -0.69
N GLN A 155 12.62 19.81 0.52
CA GLN A 155 12.71 19.02 1.76
C GLN A 155 11.66 17.91 1.78
N ILE A 156 12.07 16.73 2.25
CA ILE A 156 11.16 15.60 2.46
C ILE A 156 10.58 15.67 3.87
N ILE A 157 9.26 15.74 3.95
CA ILE A 157 8.50 15.66 5.20
C ILE A 157 7.92 14.25 5.30
N LEU A 158 8.17 13.59 6.43
CA LEU A 158 7.65 12.28 6.78
C LEU A 158 6.77 12.42 8.02
N VAL A 159 5.55 11.88 7.97
CA VAL A 159 4.62 11.83 9.10
C VAL A 159 3.99 10.45 9.18
N ARG A 160 4.07 9.79 10.34
CA ARG A 160 3.42 8.50 10.59
C ARG A 160 2.26 8.65 11.55
N TYR A 161 1.15 8.01 11.23
CA TYR A 161 -0.04 7.91 12.06
C TYR A 161 -0.17 6.49 12.61
N SER A 162 -0.56 6.37 13.89
CA SER A 162 -0.68 5.08 14.59
C SER A 162 -1.65 4.09 13.95
N HIS A 163 -2.67 4.59 13.24
CA HIS A 163 -3.52 3.75 12.42
C HIS A 163 -4.16 4.51 11.26
N PHE A 164 -4.61 3.76 10.26
CA PHE A 164 -5.38 4.25 9.12
C PHE A 164 -6.40 3.20 8.69
N ILE A 165 -7.69 3.57 8.79
CA ILE A 165 -8.82 2.70 8.46
C ILE A 165 -9.76 3.46 7.55
N VAL A 166 -10.08 2.84 6.42
CA VAL A 166 -11.15 3.28 5.52
C VAL A 166 -12.31 2.33 5.71
N TYR A 167 -13.46 2.86 6.12
CA TYR A 167 -14.67 2.05 6.29
C TYR A 167 -15.26 1.60 4.94
N GLU A 168 -16.23 0.70 5.00
CA GLU A 168 -16.93 0.18 3.83
C GLU A 168 -17.80 1.26 3.12
N ARG A 169 -18.22 0.95 1.90
CA ARG A 169 -19.07 1.82 1.08
C ARG A 169 -20.35 2.28 1.78
N LEU A 170 -21.01 1.38 2.53
CA LEU A 170 -22.25 1.69 3.26
C LEU A 170 -22.06 2.78 4.33
N LEU A 171 -20.84 2.92 4.83
CA LEU A 171 -20.45 3.97 5.77
C LEU A 171 -19.81 5.18 5.07
N ASN A 172 -19.92 5.28 3.74
CA ASN A 172 -19.36 6.34 2.88
C ASN A 172 -17.83 6.44 2.97
N TYR A 173 -17.16 5.28 3.06
CA TYR A 173 -15.70 5.19 3.15
C TYR A 173 -15.08 6.11 4.19
N ARG A 174 -15.73 6.29 5.35
CA ARG A 174 -15.22 7.19 6.40
C ARG A 174 -13.77 6.87 6.75
N LEU A 175 -12.99 7.92 7.00
CA LEU A 175 -11.62 7.77 7.47
C LEU A 175 -11.58 7.73 9.00
N ASN A 176 -10.93 6.72 9.56
CA ASN A 176 -10.49 6.73 10.96
C ASN A 176 -8.96 6.73 10.97
N ILE A 177 -8.37 7.83 11.43
CA ILE A 177 -6.94 8.08 11.47
C ILE A 177 -6.48 8.25 12.93
N GLY A 178 -5.35 7.63 13.25
CA GLY A 178 -4.77 7.69 14.58
C GLY A 178 -4.04 9.00 14.91
N SER A 179 -3.42 9.03 16.09
CA SER A 179 -2.48 10.09 16.44
C SER A 179 -1.19 9.99 15.62
N ILE A 180 -0.50 11.12 15.47
CA ILE A 180 0.86 11.14 14.92
C ILE A 180 1.79 10.46 15.92
N ILE A 181 2.56 9.47 15.46
CA ILE A 181 3.56 8.73 16.25
C ILE A 181 5.00 9.04 15.86
N TYR A 182 5.20 9.64 14.68
CA TYR A 182 6.51 10.10 14.22
C TYR A 182 6.32 11.25 13.23
N GLY A 183 7.21 12.24 13.29
CA GLY A 183 7.44 13.10 12.14
C GLY A 183 8.78 13.83 12.24
N ASN A 184 9.39 14.10 11.10
CA ASN A 184 10.75 14.64 11.01
C ASN A 184 10.83 16.17 10.95
N GLY A 185 9.68 16.86 10.90
CA GLY A 185 9.59 18.32 10.89
C GLY A 185 9.54 18.92 12.29
N THR A 186 10.02 20.16 12.44
CA THR A 186 10.05 20.90 13.72
C THR A 186 8.67 21.27 14.25
N ASN A 187 7.64 21.35 13.38
CA ASN A 187 6.23 21.56 13.72
C ASN A 187 5.36 20.65 12.85
N THR A 188 5.24 19.38 13.21
CA THR A 188 4.38 18.42 12.50
C THR A 188 2.91 18.77 12.70
N VAL A 189 2.35 19.56 11.79
CA VAL A 189 0.92 19.87 11.77
C VAL A 189 0.14 18.62 11.37
N ASN A 190 -0.90 18.29 12.13
CA ASN A 190 -1.80 17.19 11.78
C ASN A 190 -2.77 17.63 10.68
N GLU A 191 -2.31 17.59 9.42
CA GLU A 191 -3.12 17.94 8.25
C GLU A 191 -4.36 17.04 8.08
N LEU A 192 -4.33 15.81 8.61
CA LEU A 192 -5.45 14.86 8.53
C LEU A 192 -6.44 14.97 9.69
N ALA A 193 -6.20 15.81 10.70
CA ALA A 193 -7.06 15.93 11.88
C ALA A 193 -8.51 16.24 11.52
N GLN A 194 -8.73 17.09 10.51
CA GLN A 194 -10.07 17.48 10.07
C GLN A 194 -10.78 16.40 9.24
N SER A 195 -10.05 15.38 8.79
CA SER A 195 -10.60 14.24 8.07
C SER A 195 -11.10 13.12 8.98
N GLN A 196 -10.86 13.21 10.30
CA GLN A 196 -11.29 12.21 11.26
C GLN A 196 -12.81 11.98 11.23
N LEU A 197 -13.19 10.73 10.96
CA LEU A 197 -14.56 10.22 10.80
C LEU A 197 -15.41 10.94 9.75
N CYS A 198 -14.77 11.71 8.86
CA CYS A 198 -15.45 12.37 7.75
C CYS A 198 -15.74 11.36 6.63
N PRO A 199 -16.89 11.46 5.95
CA PRO A 199 -17.16 10.66 4.75
C PRO A 199 -16.24 11.09 3.62
N PHE A 200 -15.96 10.18 2.69
CA PHE A 200 -15.32 10.54 1.44
C PHE A 200 -16.34 11.24 0.53
N VAL A 201 -15.97 12.38 -0.05
CA VAL A 201 -16.83 13.14 -0.96
C VAL A 201 -16.01 13.73 -2.11
N THR A 202 -16.59 13.75 -3.29
CA THR A 202 -15.98 14.35 -4.49
C THR A 202 -16.31 15.84 -4.64
N SER A 203 -15.59 16.53 -5.55
CA SER A 203 -15.92 17.89 -5.96
C SER A 203 -17.33 17.96 -6.55
N ALA A 204 -17.69 16.99 -7.40
CA ALA A 204 -18.97 16.94 -8.10
C ALA A 204 -20.16 16.81 -7.13
N GLU A 205 -20.05 15.95 -6.11
CA GLU A 205 -21.15 15.74 -5.14
C GLU A 205 -21.39 16.94 -4.22
N LYS A 206 -20.36 17.76 -3.96
CA LYS A 206 -20.45 18.88 -3.02
C LYS A 206 -20.41 20.26 -3.67
N GLY A 207 -20.22 20.33 -5.00
CA GLY A 207 -19.99 21.59 -5.71
C GLY A 207 -18.70 22.29 -5.28
N CYS A 208 -17.71 21.54 -4.79
CA CYS A 208 -16.45 22.12 -4.33
C CYS A 208 -15.50 22.33 -5.52
N ILE A 209 -15.29 23.58 -5.92
CA ILE A 209 -14.35 23.93 -7.00
C ILE A 209 -12.92 23.54 -6.57
N ASP A 210 -12.21 22.83 -7.46
CA ASP A 210 -10.80 22.41 -7.32
C ASP A 210 -10.49 21.57 -6.06
N GLY A 211 -11.50 20.87 -5.56
CA GLY A 211 -11.42 20.16 -4.28
C GLY A 211 -10.79 18.77 -4.35
N GLY A 212 -10.84 18.13 -5.52
CA GLY A 212 -10.67 16.68 -5.66
C GLY A 212 -11.65 15.89 -4.79
N GLY A 213 -11.48 14.57 -4.74
CA GLY A 213 -12.10 13.70 -3.75
C GLY A 213 -11.33 13.68 -2.44
N TRP A 214 -12.03 13.82 -1.30
CA TRP A 214 -11.40 13.79 0.02
C TRP A 214 -12.37 13.46 1.16
N TRP A 215 -11.81 13.05 2.31
CA TRP A 215 -12.54 12.90 3.56
C TRP A 215 -12.82 14.26 4.20
N ARG A 216 -14.01 14.81 3.98
CA ARG A 216 -14.43 16.14 4.46
C ARG A 216 -15.93 16.28 4.66
N LYS A 217 -16.35 17.25 5.47
CA LYS A 217 -17.79 17.58 5.67
C LYS A 217 -18.32 18.59 4.66
N GLY A 218 -17.47 19.51 4.18
CA GLY A 218 -17.82 20.58 3.25
C GLY A 218 -16.58 21.19 2.60
N CYS A 219 -16.78 22.14 1.69
CA CYS A 219 -15.73 22.67 0.82
C CYS A 219 -14.66 23.54 1.49
N GLN A 220 -14.88 23.96 2.74
CA GLN A 220 -13.88 24.72 3.52
C GLN A 220 -12.60 23.90 3.76
N HIS A 221 -12.70 22.57 3.74
CA HIS A 221 -11.55 21.68 3.84
C HIS A 221 -11.23 21.10 2.45
N LYS A 222 -10.16 21.59 1.81
CA LYS A 222 -9.67 21.05 0.54
C LYS A 222 -8.96 19.72 0.77
N GLY A 223 -8.94 18.85 -0.24
CA GLY A 223 -8.17 17.62 -0.16
C GLY A 223 -6.68 17.91 -0.01
N VAL A 224 -6.10 17.42 1.08
CA VAL A 224 -4.68 17.67 1.43
C VAL A 224 -3.76 17.21 0.31
N LEU A 225 -4.12 16.14 -0.40
CA LEU A 225 -3.29 15.51 -1.43
C LEU A 225 -3.95 15.42 -2.81
N THR A 226 -5.25 15.67 -2.89
CA THR A 226 -6.05 15.48 -4.11
C THR A 226 -6.45 16.79 -4.78
N ALA A 227 -6.33 17.93 -4.08
CA ALA A 227 -6.61 19.25 -4.66
C ALA A 227 -5.56 19.64 -5.74
N ILE A 228 -5.98 20.48 -6.68
CA ILE A 228 -5.27 20.77 -7.95
C ILE A 228 -3.89 21.43 -7.78
N ASN A 229 -3.57 22.00 -6.61
CA ASN A 229 -2.36 22.84 -6.41
C ASN A 229 -1.33 22.30 -5.40
N ARG A 230 -1.31 21.00 -5.07
CA ARG A 230 -0.37 20.45 -4.08
C ARG A 230 0.62 19.39 -4.61
N ALA A 231 0.65 19.16 -5.91
CA ALA A 231 1.67 18.31 -6.54
C ALA A 231 2.88 19.14 -7.01
N GLN A 232 3.53 19.86 -6.09
CA GLN A 232 4.82 20.55 -6.31
C GLN A 232 5.69 20.48 -5.05
#